data_AF-A0A662FNL9-F1
#
_entry.id   AF-A0A662FNL9-F1
#
_cell.length_a   1.000
_cell.length_b   1.000
_cell.length_c   1.000
_cell.angle_alpha   90.00
_cell.angle_beta   90.00
_cell.angle_gamma   90.00
#
_symmetry.space_group_name_H-M   'P 1'
#
loop_
_entity.id
_entity.type
_entity.pdbx_description
1 polymer ?
#
loop_
_entity_poly.entity_id
_entity_poly.type
_entity_poly.pdbx_seq_one_letter_code
_entity_poly.pdbx_strand_id
1 'polypeptide(L)'
;MMIIIAYTIVSALLAYMIQYIIWPYGITDRLPENMLMWYISSTIIQFTLITFFQGALSNYIKLSEYGSKNPVRSSFYHSAENILSLLLIGFVGSLLSITIILSPLYFLSIASLMISGYKGFDALSEAAKQFLSKRRYLYIIVPDYIIGLSLEALFIMLAPSISMYIKPGMTTAFGLMFAWLVYSRANIRTSREYLYYGLKKCVYCGAEIPIEAVYCSECGMKLR
;
A
#
# COMPACT_ATOMS: atom_id res chain seq x y z
N MET A 1 12.14 10.88 11.39
CA MET A 1 11.37 9.86 12.17
C MET A 1 9.96 10.34 12.52
N MET A 2 9.77 11.49 13.17
CA MET A 2 8.43 12.03 13.52
C MET A 2 7.46 12.14 12.34
N ILE A 3 7.93 12.58 11.17
CA ILE A 3 7.06 12.74 9.98
C ILE A 3 6.57 11.41 9.44
N ILE A 4 7.41 10.37 9.43
CA ILE A 4 7.02 9.01 9.02
C ILE A 4 5.88 8.50 9.92
N ILE A 5 6.01 8.72 11.23
CA ILE A 5 4.97 8.37 12.20
C ILE A 5 3.67 9.13 11.88
N ALA A 6 3.74 10.43 11.59
CA ALA A 6 2.57 11.21 11.21
C ALA A 6 1.85 10.64 9.97
N TYR A 7 2.58 10.29 8.90
CA TYR A 7 1.98 9.63 7.73
C TYR A 7 1.29 8.30 8.09
N THR A 8 1.92 7.49 8.95
CA THR A 8 1.34 6.21 9.38
C THR A 8 0.06 6.39 10.20
N ILE A 9 0.05 7.35 11.13
CA ILE A 9 -1.12 7.67 11.95
C ILE A 9 -2.25 8.22 11.08
N VAL A 10 -1.95 9.15 10.17
CA VAL A 10 -2.96 9.71 9.25
C VAL A 10 -3.57 8.61 8.38
N SER A 11 -2.76 7.70 7.84
CA SER A 11 -3.26 6.58 7.03
C SER A 11 -4.17 5.66 7.85
N ALA A 12 -3.80 5.35 9.10
CA ALA A 12 -4.62 4.53 10.00
C ALA A 12 -5.94 5.22 10.38
N LEU A 13 -5.91 6.52 10.67
CA LEU A 13 -7.12 7.29 10.99
C LEU A 13 -8.05 7.41 9.77
N LEU A 14 -7.49 7.61 8.57
CA LEU A 14 -8.28 7.58 7.34
C LEU A 14 -8.93 6.22 7.15
N ALA A 15 -8.21 5.13 7.41
CA ALA A 15 -8.79 3.79 7.34
C ALA A 15 -9.98 3.61 8.26
N TYR A 16 -9.84 4.06 9.51
CA TYR A 16 -10.94 4.07 10.47
C TYR A 16 -12.15 4.85 9.93
N MET A 17 -11.92 6.08 9.47
CA MET A 17 -12.99 6.96 8.98
C MET A 17 -13.69 6.39 7.76
N ILE A 18 -12.94 5.90 6.77
CA ILE A 18 -13.47 5.29 5.55
C ILE A 18 -14.32 4.07 5.93
N GLN A 19 -13.83 3.21 6.84
CA GLN A 19 -14.56 2.01 7.23
C GLN A 19 -15.86 2.35 7.94
N TYR A 20 -15.79 3.30 8.87
CA TYR A 20 -16.93 3.75 9.64
C TYR A 20 -18.03 4.36 8.75
N ILE A 21 -17.64 5.10 7.71
CA ILE A 21 -18.58 5.74 6.76
C ILE A 21 -19.20 4.72 5.80
N ILE A 22 -18.39 3.79 5.27
CA ILE A 22 -18.84 2.81 4.26
C ILE A 22 -19.64 1.68 4.89
N TRP A 23 -19.53 1.46 6.21
CA TRP A 23 -20.26 0.39 6.89
C TRP A 23 -21.77 0.52 6.67
N PRO A 24 -22.44 -0.52 6.13
CA PRO A 24 -23.84 -0.44 5.79
C PRO A 24 -24.70 -0.35 7.05
N TYR A 25 -25.63 0.62 7.06
CA TYR A 25 -26.64 0.71 8.11
C TYR A 25 -27.74 -0.34 7.87
N GLY A 26 -27.95 -1.24 8.83
CA GLY A 26 -29.13 -2.12 8.84
C GLY A 26 -28.94 -3.53 8.29
N ILE A 27 -27.72 -3.96 7.99
CA ILE A 27 -27.44 -5.40 7.83
C ILE A 27 -27.61 -6.05 9.19
N THR A 28 -28.14 -7.27 9.22
CA THR A 28 -28.16 -8.10 10.43
C THR A 28 -26.72 -8.39 10.84
N ASP A 29 -26.22 -7.45 11.63
CA ASP A 29 -24.91 -7.24 12.27
C ASP A 29 -24.42 -8.42 13.14
N ARG A 30 -25.04 -9.60 13.00
CA ARG A 30 -24.83 -10.77 13.85
C ARG A 30 -24.22 -11.97 13.13
N LEU A 31 -24.27 -12.02 11.80
CA LEU A 31 -23.72 -13.13 11.03
C LEU A 31 -22.34 -12.75 10.44
N PRO A 32 -21.26 -13.49 10.78
CA PRO A 32 -19.91 -13.22 10.28
C PRO A 32 -19.78 -13.24 8.76
N GLU A 33 -20.57 -14.08 8.07
CA GLU A 33 -20.55 -14.23 6.61
C GLU A 33 -20.95 -12.93 5.90
N ASN A 34 -21.96 -12.22 6.41
CA ASN A 34 -22.38 -10.93 5.88
C ASN A 34 -21.28 -9.88 6.08
N MET A 35 -20.59 -9.91 7.21
CA MET A 35 -19.47 -9.00 7.48
C MET A 35 -18.29 -9.26 6.54
N LEU A 36 -18.01 -10.51 6.18
CA LEU A 36 -16.93 -10.88 5.27
C LEU A 36 -17.14 -10.36 3.84
N MET A 37 -18.38 -10.44 3.32
CA MET A 37 -18.69 -9.92 1.98
C MET A 37 -18.50 -8.40 1.89
N TRP A 38 -18.91 -7.67 2.94
CA TRP A 38 -18.69 -6.23 3.04
C TRP A 38 -17.23 -5.86 3.29
N TYR A 39 -16.51 -6.73 4.00
CA TYR A 39 -15.09 -6.55 4.20
C TYR A 39 -14.35 -6.50 2.86
N ILE A 40 -14.58 -7.44 1.93
CA ILE A 40 -13.88 -7.46 0.63
C ILE A 40 -14.08 -6.14 -0.14
N SER A 41 -15.32 -5.67 -0.28
CA SER A 41 -15.61 -4.43 -1.00
C SER A 41 -15.02 -3.21 -0.29
N SER A 42 -15.09 -3.18 1.05
CA SER A 42 -14.48 -2.12 1.85
C SER A 42 -12.96 -2.09 1.70
N THR A 43 -12.28 -3.24 1.70
CA THR A 43 -10.83 -3.35 1.54
C THR A 43 -10.35 -2.78 0.21
N ILE A 44 -11.09 -3.02 -0.89
CA ILE A 44 -10.77 -2.44 -2.20
C ILE A 44 -10.82 -0.91 -2.14
N ILE A 45 -11.87 -0.34 -1.55
CA ILE A 45 -12.03 1.11 -1.43
C ILE A 45 -10.93 1.70 -0.53
N GLN A 46 -10.65 1.04 0.59
CA GLN A 46 -9.62 1.43 1.56
C GLN A 46 -8.24 1.51 0.91
N PHE A 47 -7.80 0.42 0.28
CA PHE A 47 -6.52 0.39 -0.41
C PHE A 47 -6.47 1.46 -1.50
N THR A 48 -7.53 1.60 -2.30
CA THR A 48 -7.57 2.61 -3.37
C THR A 48 -7.37 4.04 -2.83
N LEU A 49 -8.11 4.43 -1.79
CA LEU A 49 -8.05 5.78 -1.24
C LEU A 49 -6.76 6.06 -0.44
N ILE A 50 -6.31 5.09 0.36
CA ILE A 50 -5.12 5.23 1.22
C ILE A 50 -3.82 5.17 0.41
N THR A 51 -3.83 4.56 -0.78
CA THR A 51 -2.65 4.49 -1.67
C THR A 51 -2.06 5.86 -1.97
N PHE A 52 -2.88 6.92 -2.02
CA PHE A 52 -2.38 8.28 -2.16
C PHE A 52 -1.38 8.66 -1.04
N PHE A 53 -1.76 8.41 0.21
CA PHE A 53 -0.92 8.70 1.38
C PHE A 53 0.28 7.76 1.47
N GLN A 54 0.11 6.50 1.07
CA GLN A 54 1.22 5.53 1.01
C GLN A 54 2.23 5.90 -0.09
N GLY A 55 1.77 6.46 -1.21
CA GLY A 55 2.61 7.05 -2.24
C GLY A 55 3.41 8.24 -1.72
N ALA A 56 2.74 9.17 -1.04
CA ALA A 56 3.40 10.33 -0.42
C ALA A 56 4.45 9.89 0.62
N LEU A 57 4.15 8.88 1.43
CA LEU A 57 5.09 8.28 2.37
C LEU A 57 6.33 7.69 1.67
N SER A 58 6.14 6.91 0.60
CA SER A 58 7.24 6.30 -0.17
C SER A 58 8.14 7.36 -0.80
N ASN A 59 7.56 8.41 -1.39
CA ASN A 59 8.34 9.52 -1.95
C ASN A 59 9.04 10.35 -0.88
N TYR A 60 8.40 10.54 0.29
CA TYR A 60 9.01 11.23 1.42
C TYR A 60 10.28 10.51 1.87
N ILE A 61 10.26 9.17 1.94
CA ILE A 61 11.44 8.37 2.28
C ILE A 61 12.57 8.68 1.29
N LYS A 62 12.31 8.60 -0.02
CA LYS A 62 13.30 8.94 -1.06
C LYS A 62 13.85 10.36 -0.90
N LEU A 63 12.98 11.36 -0.79
CA LEU A 63 13.39 12.76 -0.69
C LEU A 63 14.16 13.05 0.60
N SER A 64 13.83 12.35 1.69
CA SER A 64 14.54 12.49 2.96
C SER A 64 15.96 11.90 2.89
N GLU A 65 16.13 10.75 2.23
CA GLU A 65 17.43 10.11 2.02
C GLU A 65 18.30 10.93 1.06
N TYR A 66 17.69 11.60 0.09
CA TYR A 66 18.38 12.47 -0.87
C TYR A 66 18.66 13.89 -0.33
N GLY A 67 18.29 14.20 0.92
CA GLY A 67 18.56 15.50 1.55
C GLY A 67 17.76 16.67 0.95
N SER A 68 16.54 16.43 0.46
CA SER A 68 15.69 17.48 -0.11
C SER A 68 15.31 18.55 0.93
N LYS A 69 15.24 19.82 0.52
CA LYS A 69 14.91 20.96 1.39
C LYS A 69 13.46 20.96 1.91
N ASN A 70 12.49 20.53 1.10
CA ASN A 70 11.05 20.55 1.44
C ASN A 70 10.37 19.19 1.18
N PRO A 71 10.82 18.11 1.84
CA PRO A 71 10.46 16.75 1.47
C PRO A 71 8.97 16.46 1.66
N VAL A 72 8.31 17.04 2.68
CA VAL A 72 6.88 16.82 2.95
C VAL A 72 6.02 17.38 1.82
N ARG A 73 6.17 18.68 1.54
CA ARG A 73 5.41 19.37 0.51
C ARG A 73 5.61 18.68 -0.84
N SER A 74 6.86 18.51 -1.27
CA SER A 74 7.20 17.87 -2.54
C SER A 74 6.64 16.44 -2.66
N SER A 75 6.54 15.69 -1.57
CA SER A 75 5.95 14.35 -1.58
C SER A 75 4.47 14.35 -1.93
N PHE A 76 3.70 15.27 -1.33
CA PHE A 76 2.27 15.42 -1.63
C PHE A 76 2.03 15.92 -3.06
N TYR A 77 2.79 16.92 -3.53
CA TYR A 77 2.68 17.40 -4.91
C TYR A 77 2.96 16.28 -5.92
N HIS A 78 4.05 15.53 -5.71
CA HIS A 78 4.39 14.42 -6.61
C HIS A 78 3.36 13.29 -6.58
N SER A 79 2.71 13.06 -5.44
CA SER A 79 1.61 12.09 -5.34
C SER A 79 0.37 12.59 -6.08
N ALA A 80 0.06 13.88 -6.00
CA ALA A 80 -1.05 14.49 -6.73
C ALA A 80 -0.84 14.43 -8.25
N GLU A 81 0.38 14.70 -8.73
CA GLU A 81 0.74 14.56 -10.16
C GLU A 81 0.54 13.13 -10.69
N ASN A 82 0.71 12.12 -9.83
CA ASN A 82 0.60 10.71 -10.17
C ASN A 82 -0.70 10.06 -9.64
N ILE A 83 -1.73 10.85 -9.32
CA ILE A 83 -2.95 10.36 -8.65
C ILE A 83 -3.63 9.24 -9.44
N LEU A 84 -3.69 9.34 -10.78
CA LEU A 84 -4.28 8.30 -11.62
C LEU A 84 -3.50 6.98 -11.56
N SER A 85 -2.17 7.05 -11.51
CA SER A 85 -1.34 5.84 -11.35
C SER A 85 -1.48 5.25 -9.95
N LEU A 86 -1.56 6.10 -8.92
CA LEU A 86 -1.80 5.65 -7.54
C LEU A 86 -3.18 5.02 -7.36
N LEU A 87 -4.23 5.56 -8.00
CA LEU A 87 -5.56 4.96 -7.98
C LEU A 87 -5.57 3.61 -8.70
N LEU A 88 -4.89 3.49 -9.85
CA LEU A 88 -4.74 2.22 -10.56
C LEU A 88 -4.00 1.19 -9.69
N ILE A 89 -2.88 1.57 -9.08
CA ILE A 89 -2.11 0.71 -8.18
C ILE A 89 -2.93 0.32 -6.96
N GLY A 90 -3.69 1.27 -6.39
CA GLY A 90 -4.56 1.03 -5.26
C GLY A 90 -5.64 0.01 -5.58
N PHE A 91 -6.33 0.17 -6.72
CA PHE A 91 -7.36 -0.74 -7.17
C PHE A 91 -6.80 -2.13 -7.51
N VAL A 92 -5.85 -2.23 -8.44
CA VAL A 92 -5.28 -3.52 -8.86
C VAL A 92 -4.54 -4.19 -7.72
N GLY A 93 -3.76 -3.43 -6.95
CA GLY A 93 -3.01 -3.92 -5.81
C GLY A 93 -3.91 -4.43 -4.69
N SER A 94 -5.09 -3.83 -4.48
CA SER A 94 -6.07 -4.34 -3.51
C SER A 94 -6.61 -5.72 -3.88
N LEU A 95 -6.85 -5.98 -5.18
CA LEU A 95 -7.28 -7.29 -5.66
C LEU A 95 -6.20 -8.35 -5.44
N LEU A 96 -4.94 -7.96 -5.67
CA LEU A 96 -3.79 -8.85 -5.45
C LEU A 96 -3.55 -9.10 -3.96
N SER A 97 -3.75 -8.08 -3.13
CA SER A 97 -3.50 -8.15 -1.69
C SER A 97 -4.53 -9.01 -0.94
N ILE A 98 -5.69 -9.32 -1.54
CA ILE A 98 -6.59 -10.37 -1.01
C ILE A 98 -5.84 -11.70 -0.84
N THR A 99 -4.81 -11.95 -1.66
CA THR A 99 -3.91 -13.11 -1.48
C THR A 99 -2.63 -12.72 -0.74
N ILE A 100 -2.23 -13.53 0.23
CA ILE A 100 -0.99 -13.31 1.01
C ILE A 100 0.25 -13.34 0.09
N ILE A 101 0.24 -14.20 -0.93
CA ILE A 101 1.38 -14.41 -1.83
C ILE A 101 1.60 -13.21 -2.75
N LEU A 102 0.54 -12.56 -3.24
CA LEU A 102 0.62 -11.45 -4.19
C LEU A 102 0.55 -10.07 -3.53
N SER A 103 0.28 -9.98 -2.22
CA SER A 103 0.29 -8.71 -1.48
C SER A 103 1.59 -7.89 -1.62
N PRO A 104 2.79 -8.47 -1.81
CA PRO A 104 4.00 -7.70 -2.08
C PRO A 104 3.93 -6.80 -3.32
N LEU A 105 3.14 -7.19 -4.32
CA LEU A 105 3.00 -6.42 -5.56
C LEU A 105 2.41 -5.03 -5.31
N TYR A 106 1.53 -4.88 -4.32
CA TYR A 106 0.95 -3.58 -3.95
C TYR A 106 2.04 -2.60 -3.51
N PHE A 107 2.83 -2.97 -2.51
CA PHE A 107 3.88 -2.10 -1.95
C PHE A 107 5.02 -1.86 -2.93
N LEU A 108 5.41 -2.89 -3.69
CA LEU A 108 6.41 -2.76 -4.75
C LEU A 108 5.95 -1.84 -5.87
N SER A 109 4.67 -1.85 -6.24
CA SER A 109 4.15 -0.95 -7.27
C SER A 109 4.19 0.51 -6.81
N ILE A 110 3.90 0.78 -5.53
CA ILE A 110 4.06 2.12 -4.95
C ILE A 110 5.52 2.55 -4.97
N ALA A 111 6.45 1.67 -4.60
CA ALA A 111 7.88 1.94 -4.68
C ALA A 111 8.34 2.19 -6.13
N SER A 112 7.88 1.36 -7.07
CA SER A 112 8.18 1.48 -8.49
C SER A 112 7.73 2.82 -9.04
N LEU A 113 6.51 3.26 -8.72
CA LEU A 113 6.00 4.58 -9.13
C LEU A 113 6.75 5.72 -8.44
N MET A 114 6.79 5.74 -7.11
CA MET A 114 7.25 6.92 -6.37
C MET A 114 8.78 7.06 -6.33
N ILE A 115 9.51 5.94 -6.39
CA ILE A 115 10.98 5.94 -6.34
C ILE A 115 11.54 5.88 -7.75
N SER A 116 11.12 4.89 -8.54
CA SER A 116 11.68 4.58 -9.86
C SER A 116 10.97 5.30 -11.01
N GLY A 117 9.82 5.94 -10.75
CA GLY A 117 9.09 6.84 -11.64
C GLY A 117 8.40 6.19 -12.84
N TYR A 118 8.21 4.88 -12.84
CA TYR A 118 7.31 4.23 -13.80
C TYR A 118 5.87 4.69 -13.58
N LYS A 119 5.07 4.81 -14.64
CA LYS A 119 3.67 5.26 -14.55
C LYS A 119 2.69 4.17 -14.96
N GLY A 120 1.47 4.23 -14.43
CA GLY A 120 0.39 3.31 -14.80
C GLY A 120 0.78 1.84 -14.68
N PHE A 121 0.52 1.07 -15.74
CA PHE A 121 0.81 -0.36 -15.80
C PHE A 121 2.30 -0.71 -15.80
N ASP A 122 3.18 0.22 -16.17
CA ASP A 122 4.62 -0.03 -16.13
C ASP A 122 5.11 -0.21 -14.69
N ALA A 123 4.54 0.53 -13.73
CA ALA A 123 4.87 0.38 -12.32
C ALA A 123 4.47 -1.01 -11.78
N LEU A 124 3.30 -1.50 -12.19
CA LEU A 124 2.81 -2.85 -11.84
C LEU A 124 3.67 -3.94 -12.50
N SER A 125 4.00 -3.76 -13.78
CA SER A 125 4.85 -4.69 -14.55
C SER A 125 6.25 -4.79 -13.94
N GLU A 126 6.85 -3.65 -13.59
CA GLU A 126 8.16 -3.63 -12.94
C GLU A 126 8.11 -4.27 -11.56
N ALA A 127 7.10 -3.95 -10.75
CA ALA A 127 6.90 -4.56 -9.45
C ALA A 127 6.78 -6.08 -9.54
N ALA A 128 6.05 -6.60 -10.55
CA ALA A 128 5.94 -8.04 -10.79
C ALA A 128 7.29 -8.68 -11.14
N LYS A 129 8.08 -8.06 -12.03
CA LYS A 129 9.42 -8.55 -12.38
C LYS A 129 10.37 -8.50 -11.18
N GLN A 130 10.30 -7.42 -10.40
CA GLN A 130 11.10 -7.24 -9.20
C GLN A 130 10.75 -8.30 -8.14
N PHE A 131 9.45 -8.55 -7.95
CA PHE A 131 8.95 -9.59 -7.05
C PHE A 131 9.41 -11.00 -7.45
N LEU A 132 9.28 -11.35 -8.73
CA LEU A 132 9.68 -12.67 -9.24
C LEU A 132 11.19 -12.90 -9.17
N SER A 133 11.98 -11.86 -9.43
CA SER A 133 13.45 -11.96 -9.36
C SER A 133 13.99 -11.99 -7.93
N LYS A 134 13.28 -11.37 -6.97
CA LYS A 134 13.78 -11.18 -5.60
C LYS A 134 12.81 -11.68 -4.54
N ARG A 135 13.06 -12.90 -4.09
CA ARG A 135 12.37 -13.51 -2.95
C ARG A 135 12.50 -12.71 -1.64
N ARG A 136 13.49 -11.82 -1.52
CA ARG A 136 13.68 -10.98 -0.32
C ARG A 136 12.45 -10.15 0.03
N TYR A 137 11.69 -9.69 -0.97
CA TYR A 137 10.47 -8.90 -0.74
C TYR A 137 9.35 -9.71 -0.08
N LEU A 138 9.30 -11.04 -0.27
CA LEU A 138 8.38 -11.90 0.49
C LEU A 138 8.68 -11.82 1.98
N TYR A 139 9.94 -11.98 2.38
CA TYR A 139 10.33 -11.97 3.79
C TYR A 139 10.18 -10.61 4.46
N ILE A 140 10.24 -9.51 3.68
CA ILE A 140 10.08 -8.15 4.20
C ILE A 140 8.61 -7.80 4.39
N ILE A 141 7.76 -8.15 3.42
CA ILE A 141 6.38 -7.67 3.35
C ILE A 141 5.39 -8.65 3.97
N VAL A 142 5.49 -9.93 3.65
CA VAL A 142 4.48 -10.94 4.01
C VAL A 142 4.26 -11.05 5.52
N PRO A 143 5.29 -11.01 6.40
CA PRO A 143 5.05 -11.07 7.84
C PRO A 143 4.20 -9.92 8.36
N ASP A 144 4.52 -8.68 7.95
CA ASP A 144 3.73 -7.50 8.33
C ASP A 144 2.31 -7.60 7.73
N TYR A 145 2.18 -8.12 6.50
CA TYR A 145 0.87 -8.32 5.87
C TYR A 145 0.00 -9.34 6.60
N ILE A 146 0.57 -10.48 7.00
CA ILE A 146 -0.12 -11.52 7.78
C ILE A 146 -0.61 -10.96 9.12
N ILE A 147 0.22 -10.16 9.81
CA ILE A 147 -0.17 -9.52 11.08
C ILE A 147 -1.36 -8.57 10.84
N GLY A 148 -1.33 -7.75 9.78
CA GLY A 148 -2.46 -6.88 9.41
C GLY A 148 -3.75 -7.66 9.18
N LEU A 149 -3.71 -8.70 8.34
CA LEU A 149 -4.87 -9.57 8.09
C LEU A 149 -5.37 -10.26 9.36
N SER A 150 -4.47 -10.70 10.24
CA SER A 150 -4.81 -11.35 11.50
C SER A 150 -5.55 -10.39 12.44
N LEU A 151 -5.12 -9.13 12.50
CA LEU A 151 -5.83 -8.08 13.25
C LEU A 151 -7.23 -7.85 12.67
N GLU A 152 -7.35 -7.72 11.36
CA GLU A 152 -8.66 -7.53 10.71
C GLU A 152 -9.60 -8.69 11.01
N ALA A 153 -9.14 -9.93 10.85
CA ALA A 153 -9.92 -11.13 11.16
C ALA A 153 -10.35 -11.17 12.64
N LEU A 154 -9.43 -10.87 13.58
CA LEU A 154 -9.72 -10.81 15.01
C LEU A 154 -10.87 -9.84 15.30
N PHE A 155 -10.81 -8.62 14.77
CA PHE A 155 -11.82 -7.59 15.02
C PHE A 155 -13.16 -7.91 14.34
N ILE A 156 -13.17 -8.55 13.17
CA ILE A 156 -14.39 -9.05 12.53
C ILE A 156 -15.06 -10.13 13.41
N MET A 157 -14.28 -11.08 13.95
CA MET A 157 -14.81 -12.13 14.83
C MET A 157 -15.25 -11.57 16.20
N LEU A 158 -14.60 -10.52 16.68
CA LEU A 158 -14.95 -9.85 17.92
C LEU A 158 -16.25 -9.04 17.82
N ALA A 159 -16.53 -8.45 16.65
CA ALA A 159 -17.62 -7.50 16.45
C ALA A 159 -19.02 -8.01 16.88
N PRO A 160 -19.45 -9.25 16.55
CA PRO A 160 -20.72 -9.78 17.04
C PRO A 160 -20.76 -9.94 18.57
N SER A 161 -19.65 -10.33 19.18
CA SER A 161 -19.55 -10.64 20.62
C SER A 161 -19.72 -9.41 21.51
N ILE A 162 -19.30 -8.23 21.02
CA ILE A 162 -19.39 -6.96 21.75
C ILE A 162 -20.46 -6.02 21.20
N SER A 163 -21.28 -6.50 20.26
CA SER A 163 -22.31 -5.71 19.55
C SER A 163 -23.36 -5.09 20.48
N MET A 164 -23.54 -5.63 21.70
CA MET A 164 -24.41 -5.07 22.73
C MET A 164 -23.90 -3.74 23.29
N TYR A 165 -22.60 -3.46 23.18
CA TYR A 165 -21.94 -2.28 23.75
C TYR A 165 -21.43 -1.32 22.68
N ILE A 166 -20.93 -1.85 21.55
CA ILE A 166 -20.26 -1.09 20.50
C ILE A 166 -20.83 -1.52 19.15
N LYS A 167 -21.10 -0.55 18.26
CA LYS A 167 -21.57 -0.85 16.89
C LYS A 167 -20.52 -1.68 16.15
N PRO A 168 -20.89 -2.78 15.47
CA PRO A 168 -19.94 -3.64 14.75
C PRO A 168 -19.04 -2.90 13.75
N GLY A 169 -19.59 -1.89 13.04
CA GLY A 169 -18.81 -1.05 12.14
C GLY A 169 -17.68 -0.26 12.83
N MET A 170 -17.83 0.12 14.10
CA MET A 170 -16.73 0.74 14.86
C MET A 170 -15.64 -0.28 15.20
N THR A 171 -16.04 -1.49 15.59
CA THR A 171 -15.09 -2.56 15.92
C THR A 171 -14.27 -2.97 14.71
N THR A 172 -14.89 -3.17 13.54
CA THR A 172 -14.16 -3.47 12.30
C THR A 172 -13.30 -2.31 11.83
N ALA A 173 -13.73 -1.05 12.03
CA ALA A 173 -12.92 0.14 11.76
C ALA A 173 -11.65 0.20 12.63
N PHE A 174 -11.72 -0.19 13.91
CA PHE A 174 -10.52 -0.30 14.74
C PHE A 174 -9.57 -1.39 14.23
N GLY A 175 -10.08 -2.54 13.80
CA GLY A 175 -9.27 -3.60 13.19
C GLY A 175 -8.46 -3.08 12.00
N LEU A 176 -9.12 -2.39 11.07
CA LEU A 176 -8.47 -1.78 9.91
C LEU A 176 -7.49 -0.68 10.30
N MET A 177 -7.83 0.17 11.27
CA MET A 177 -6.91 1.20 11.79
C MET A 177 -5.58 0.57 12.24
N PHE A 178 -5.65 -0.51 13.04
CA PHE A 178 -4.44 -1.20 13.50
C PHE A 178 -3.71 -1.91 12.38
N ALA A 179 -4.43 -2.55 11.45
CA ALA A 179 -3.80 -3.20 10.30
C ALA A 179 -3.07 -2.21 9.40
N TRP A 180 -3.61 -1.01 9.17
CA TRP A 180 -2.96 0.03 8.37
C TRP A 180 -1.70 0.61 9.02
N LEU A 181 -1.56 0.56 10.35
CA LEU A 181 -0.28 0.85 10.99
C LEU A 181 0.79 -0.17 10.56
N VAL A 182 0.41 -1.44 10.46
CA VAL A 182 1.31 -2.53 10.05
C VAL A 182 1.57 -2.51 8.55
N TYR A 183 0.56 -2.25 7.71
CA TYR A 183 0.76 -2.08 6.27
C TYR A 183 1.64 -0.88 5.95
N SER A 184 1.50 0.22 6.69
CA SER A 184 2.40 1.37 6.54
C SER A 184 3.85 0.99 6.88
N ARG A 185 4.08 0.12 7.88
CA ARG A 185 5.40 -0.43 8.19
C ARG A 185 5.94 -1.29 7.04
N ALA A 186 5.11 -2.12 6.43
CA ALA A 186 5.48 -2.91 5.25
C ALA A 186 5.91 -2.00 4.09
N ASN A 187 5.15 -0.93 3.83
CA ASN A 187 5.48 0.08 2.82
C ASN A 187 6.83 0.76 3.11
N ILE A 188 7.06 1.24 4.34
CA ILE A 188 8.33 1.89 4.74
C ILE A 188 9.52 0.97 4.49
N ARG A 189 9.42 -0.30 4.91
CA ARG A 189 10.48 -1.29 4.71
C ARG A 189 10.72 -1.58 3.24
N THR A 190 9.65 -1.69 2.45
CA THR A 190 9.72 -1.92 1.01
C THR A 190 10.38 -0.75 0.31
N SER A 191 9.95 0.48 0.58
CA SER A 191 10.52 1.70 0.00
C SER A 191 12.01 1.82 0.31
N ARG A 192 12.43 1.55 1.55
CA ARG A 192 13.85 1.56 1.93
C ARG A 192 14.66 0.49 1.22
N GLU A 193 14.19 -0.76 1.23
CA GLU A 193 14.87 -1.86 0.54
C GLU A 193 14.98 -1.58 -0.96
N TYR A 194 13.91 -1.09 -1.58
CA TYR A 194 13.90 -0.72 -2.99
C TYR A 194 14.89 0.41 -3.30
N LEU A 195 14.92 1.45 -2.47
CA LEU A 195 15.84 2.58 -2.62
C LEU A 195 17.30 2.16 -2.42
N TYR A 196 17.61 1.42 -1.35
CA TYR A 196 18.97 0.97 -1.04
C TYR A 196 19.48 -0.06 -2.04
N TYR A 197 18.58 -0.80 -2.71
CA TYR A 197 18.98 -1.64 -3.81
C TYR A 197 19.50 -0.83 -5.01
N GLY A 198 18.94 0.37 -5.25
CA GLY A 198 19.44 1.30 -6.26
C GLY A 198 19.20 0.89 -7.72
N LEU A 199 18.61 -0.29 -7.96
CA LEU A 199 18.28 -0.79 -9.29
C LEU A 199 16.77 -1.04 -9.45
N LYS A 200 16.26 -0.76 -10.65
CA LYS A 200 14.91 -1.11 -11.13
C LYS A 200 15.00 -2.10 -12.29
N LYS A 201 13.92 -2.83 -12.55
CA LYS A 201 13.82 -3.70 -13.74
C LYS A 201 13.28 -2.93 -14.94
N CYS A 202 13.79 -3.20 -16.13
CA CYS A 202 13.21 -2.71 -17.38
C CYS A 202 11.88 -3.43 -17.68
N VAL A 203 10.80 -2.68 -17.86
CA VAL A 203 9.47 -3.24 -18.17
C VAL A 203 9.40 -3.92 -19.54
N TYR A 204 10.32 -3.60 -20.45
CA TYR A 204 10.40 -4.22 -21.78
C TYR A 204 11.29 -5.48 -21.78
N CYS A 205 12.58 -5.34 -21.46
CA CYS A 205 13.54 -6.47 -21.58
C CYS A 205 13.89 -7.17 -20.26
N GLY A 206 13.50 -6.63 -19.09
CA GLY A 206 13.78 -7.23 -17.78
C GLY A 206 15.20 -7.01 -17.24
N ALA A 207 16.05 -6.26 -17.96
CA ALA A 207 17.38 -5.88 -17.48
C ALA A 207 17.32 -5.07 -16.17
N GLU A 208 18.35 -5.20 -15.34
CA GLU A 208 18.51 -4.37 -14.14
C GLU A 208 19.31 -3.12 -14.49
N ILE A 209 18.77 -1.98 -14.08
CA ILE A 209 19.30 -0.67 -14.43
C ILE A 209 19.17 0.28 -13.24
N PRO A 210 19.99 1.34 -13.15
CA PRO A 210 19.89 2.32 -12.07
C PRO A 210 18.47 2.91 -11.97
N ILE A 211 17.98 3.13 -10.74
CA ILE A 211 16.64 3.68 -10.49
C ILE A 211 16.39 5.03 -11.19
N GLU A 212 17.46 5.80 -11.39
CA GLU A 212 17.45 7.12 -12.04
C GLU A 212 17.49 7.06 -13.57
N ALA A 213 17.77 5.89 -14.16
CA ALA A 213 17.91 5.75 -15.60
C ALA A 213 16.60 6.13 -16.33
N VAL A 214 16.73 7.01 -17.33
CA VAL A 214 15.60 7.43 -18.19
C VAL A 214 15.42 6.49 -19.39
N TYR A 215 16.50 5.84 -19.82
CA TYR A 215 16.52 4.85 -20.90
C TYR A 215 17.15 3.56 -20.40
N CYS A 216 16.76 2.43 -21.00
CA CYS A 216 17.40 1.15 -20.76
C CYS A 216 18.70 1.05 -21.57
N SER A 217 19.82 0.77 -20.90
CA SER A 217 21.12 0.55 -21.57
C SER A 217 21.11 -0.67 -22.49
N GLU A 218 20.29 -1.69 -22.18
CA GLU A 218 20.25 -2.94 -22.93
C GLU A 218 19.35 -2.87 -24.17
N CYS A 219 18.13 -2.34 -24.03
CA CYS A 219 17.15 -2.33 -25.14
C CYS A 219 16.86 -0.95 -25.73
N GLY A 220 17.49 0.12 -25.23
CA GLY A 220 17.33 1.49 -25.73
C GLY A 220 15.96 2.14 -25.46
N MET A 221 14.98 1.40 -24.93
CA MET A 221 13.64 1.91 -24.67
C MET A 221 13.64 2.98 -23.57
N LYS A 222 12.80 4.00 -23.75
CA LYS A 222 12.54 5.05 -22.76
C LYS A 222 11.65 4.52 -21.63
N LEU A 223 11.96 4.89 -20.39
CA LEU A 223 11.37 4.35 -19.16
C LEU A 223 10.66 5.41 -18.30
N ARG A 224 10.90 6.69 -18.57
CA ARG A 224 10.32 7.87 -17.91
C ARG A 224 10.05 8.96 -18.91
#